data_AF-G9MXX9-F1
#
_entry.id   AF-G9MXX9-F1
#
_cell.length_a   1.000
_cell.length_b   1.000
_cell.length_c   1.000
_cell.angle_alpha   90.00
_cell.angle_beta   90.00
_cell.angle_gamma   90.00
#
_symmetry.space_group_name_H-M   'P 1'
#
loop_
_entity.id
_entity.type
_entity.pdbx_description
1 polymer ?
#
loop_
_entity_poly.entity_id
_entity_poly.type
_entity_poly.pdbx_seq_one_letter_code
_entity_poly.pdbx_strand_id
1 'polypeptide(L)'
;DDRIFYSEINKPKADITFQEITASLTRIPDDEIFPPWPQAFTTTKAPQELPPGIFIKRPQVGKYDIFLKHKVVHLLRDGLAEEAEVMEVLRNQPHPNIVGYHGCHVRRGYITGLVLDRHLYDLNRFLKSGQTIQDKELFMESLHSAIYHLHTLGWAHNDLNPSNVLVAEDGRPILIDFGSSRRVGEKLSTSRGTKGWTDCEMKDYTTSETHHDTFALNKICTWL
;
A
#
# COMPACT_ATOMS: atom_id res chain seq x y z
N ASP A 1 20.99 3.69 -0.64
CA ASP A 1 21.36 2.36 -0.10
C ASP A 1 20.29 1.77 0.84
N ASP A 2 19.07 2.33 0.91
CA ASP A 2 17.90 1.73 1.57
C ASP A 2 18.09 1.36 3.04
N ARG A 3 19.08 1.98 3.70
CA ARG A 3 19.30 1.86 5.14
C ARG A 3 18.41 2.87 5.84
N ILE A 4 17.75 2.41 6.89
CA ILE A 4 16.88 3.26 7.71
C ILE A 4 17.57 3.53 9.04
N PHE A 5 17.44 4.76 9.51
CA PHE A 5 18.03 5.22 10.75
C PHE A 5 16.93 5.83 11.62
N TYR A 6 17.07 5.67 12.93
CA TYR A 6 16.15 6.18 13.93
C TYR A 6 16.93 6.89 15.04
N SER A 7 16.31 7.93 15.59
CA SER A 7 16.80 8.64 16.77
C SER A 7 15.62 9.18 17.56
N GLU A 8 15.79 9.26 18.88
CA GLU A 8 14.89 9.93 19.80
C GLU A 8 15.69 10.98 20.58
N ILE A 9 15.33 12.26 20.42
CA ILE A 9 15.98 13.37 21.12
C ILE A 9 14.93 14.02 22.03
N ASN A 10 15.19 14.02 23.33
CA ASN A 10 14.30 14.62 24.32
C ASN A 10 14.53 16.15 24.41
N LYS A 11 14.20 16.86 23.33
CA LYS A 11 14.26 18.33 23.22
C LYS A 11 13.10 18.85 22.35
N PRO A 12 12.64 20.09 22.55
CA PRO A 12 11.70 20.72 21.61
C PRO A 12 12.28 20.75 20.19
N LYS A 13 11.45 20.46 19.18
CA LYS A 13 11.89 20.40 17.77
C LYS A 13 12.63 21.66 17.29
N ALA A 14 12.27 22.83 17.82
CA ALA A 14 12.90 24.10 17.49
C ALA A 14 14.35 24.22 18.00
N ASP A 15 14.72 23.45 19.01
CA ASP A 15 16.03 23.50 19.67
C ASP A 15 16.97 22.39 19.20
N ILE A 16 16.50 21.52 18.29
CA ILE A 16 17.28 20.41 17.76
C ILE A 16 18.09 20.89 16.55
N THR A 17 19.41 20.77 16.65
CA THR A 17 20.31 21.07 15.54
C THR A 17 20.47 19.89 14.58
N PHE A 18 20.83 20.17 13.33
CA PHE A 18 21.13 19.12 12.34
C PHE A 18 22.28 18.19 12.80
N GLN A 19 23.28 18.74 13.51
CA GLN A 19 24.41 17.98 14.04
C GLN A 19 23.96 16.99 15.12
N GLU A 20 23.08 17.40 16.02
CA GLU A 20 22.53 16.51 17.06
C GLU A 20 21.69 15.38 16.47
N ILE A 21 20.88 15.66 15.44
CA ILE A 21 20.15 14.61 14.70
C ILE A 21 21.14 13.62 14.13
N THR A 22 22.10 14.10 13.32
CA THR A 22 23.03 13.23 12.60
C THR A 22 23.89 12.40 13.55
N ALA A 23 24.31 12.96 14.69
CA ALA A 23 25.11 12.26 15.69
C ALA A 23 24.33 11.22 16.52
N SER A 24 23.00 11.34 16.59
CA SER A 24 22.15 10.44 17.38
C SER A 24 21.49 9.34 16.55
N LEU A 25 21.54 9.43 15.21
CA LEU A 25 20.98 8.43 14.30
C LEU A 25 21.65 7.07 14.50
N THR A 26 20.83 6.09 14.90
CA THR A 26 21.21 4.68 14.97
C THR A 26 20.57 3.92 13.83
N ARG A 27 21.35 3.07 13.15
CA ARG A 27 20.82 2.21 12.08
C ARG A 27 19.83 1.21 12.67
N ILE A 28 18.65 1.13 12.04
CA ILE A 28 17.68 0.06 12.32
C ILE A 28 18.16 -1.23 11.63
N PRO A 29 18.24 -2.36 12.33
CA PRO A 29 18.52 -3.66 11.72
C PRO A 29 17.52 -3.97 10.59
N ASP A 30 18.00 -4.51 9.47
CA ASP A 30 17.15 -4.76 8.31
C ASP A 30 16.06 -5.82 8.61
N ASP A 31 16.37 -6.80 9.44
CA ASP A 31 15.47 -7.89 9.85
C ASP A 31 14.32 -7.46 10.76
N GLU A 32 14.39 -6.26 11.35
CA GLU A 32 13.29 -5.69 12.11
C GLU A 32 12.18 -5.14 11.20
N ILE A 33 12.55 -4.58 10.04
CA ILE A 33 11.63 -3.77 9.21
C ILE A 33 11.41 -4.31 7.79
N PHE A 34 12.26 -5.22 7.33
CA PHE A 34 12.16 -5.82 6.00
C PHE A 34 11.97 -7.34 6.06
N PRO A 35 11.08 -7.91 5.23
CA PRO A 35 10.98 -9.35 5.08
C PRO A 35 12.25 -9.93 4.47
N PRO A 36 12.68 -11.13 4.90
CA PRO A 36 13.79 -11.82 4.27
C PRO A 36 13.49 -12.17 2.80
N TRP A 37 14.52 -12.40 2.00
CA TRP A 37 14.38 -12.90 0.64
C TRP A 37 15.18 -14.21 0.48
N PRO A 38 14.60 -15.27 -0.13
CA PRO A 38 13.25 -15.36 -0.67
C PRO A 38 12.18 -15.55 0.43
N GLN A 39 10.91 -15.34 0.07
CA GLN A 39 9.77 -15.68 0.92
C GLN A 39 9.35 -17.15 0.73
N ALA A 40 8.48 -17.65 1.62
CA ALA A 40 7.94 -19.00 1.52
C ALA A 40 6.99 -19.20 0.32
N PHE A 41 6.33 -18.13 -0.12
CA PHE A 41 5.55 -18.09 -1.36
C PHE A 41 6.41 -17.63 -2.54
N THR A 42 5.95 -17.91 -3.76
CA THR A 42 6.65 -17.51 -4.99
C THR A 42 6.76 -15.99 -5.06
N THR A 43 7.98 -15.47 -5.04
CA THR A 43 8.27 -14.05 -5.19
C THR A 43 9.11 -13.77 -6.43
N THR A 44 8.77 -12.71 -7.16
CA THR A 44 9.49 -12.21 -8.33
C THR A 44 10.46 -11.10 -7.91
N LYS A 45 11.73 -11.20 -8.30
CA LYS A 45 12.70 -10.12 -8.09
C LYS A 45 12.56 -9.09 -9.20
N ALA A 46 12.46 -7.82 -8.85
CA ALA A 46 12.41 -6.75 -9.84
C ALA A 46 13.70 -6.68 -10.68
N PRO A 47 13.63 -6.22 -11.95
CA PRO A 47 14.79 -6.00 -12.80
C PRO A 47 15.85 -5.11 -12.14
N GLN A 48 17.12 -5.32 -12.50
CA GLN A 48 18.23 -4.51 -11.98
C GLN A 48 18.16 -3.06 -12.47
N GLU A 49 17.83 -2.88 -13.75
CA GLU A 49 17.53 -1.59 -14.36
C GLU A 49 16.02 -1.38 -14.34
N LEU A 50 15.57 -0.42 -13.56
CA LEU A 50 14.15 -0.10 -13.45
C LEU A 50 13.73 0.78 -14.64
N PRO A 51 12.59 0.50 -15.28
CA PRO A 51 12.08 1.35 -16.35
C PRO A 51 11.75 2.76 -15.83
N PRO A 52 11.65 3.76 -16.73
CA PRO A 52 11.14 5.08 -16.35
C PRO A 52 9.69 4.96 -15.85
N GLY A 53 9.25 5.93 -15.03
CA GLY A 53 7.87 5.94 -14.55
C GLY A 53 7.56 4.92 -13.44
N ILE A 54 8.56 4.57 -12.62
CA ILE A 54 8.40 3.60 -11.52
C ILE A 54 8.26 4.30 -10.16
N PHE A 55 7.49 3.66 -9.28
CA PHE A 55 7.35 3.97 -7.87
C PHE A 55 7.79 2.75 -7.04
N ILE A 56 8.69 2.96 -6.07
CA ILE A 56 9.08 1.92 -5.12
C ILE A 56 8.29 2.15 -3.84
N LYS A 57 7.27 1.32 -3.60
CA LYS A 57 6.52 1.33 -2.35
C LYS A 57 7.36 0.72 -1.24
N ARG A 58 7.62 1.49 -0.18
CA ARG A 58 8.41 1.06 0.98
C ARG A 58 7.50 0.76 2.17
N PRO A 59 7.97 0.00 3.18
CA PRO A 59 7.28 -0.09 4.46
C PRO A 59 7.00 1.29 5.05
N GLN A 60 5.94 1.39 5.85
CA GLN A 60 5.55 2.63 6.52
C GLN A 60 6.46 2.93 7.71
N VAL A 61 7.76 3.20 7.46
CA VAL A 61 8.79 3.46 8.48
C VAL A 61 8.46 4.64 9.40
N GLY A 62 7.56 5.53 8.98
CA GLY A 62 7.02 6.59 9.84
C GLY A 62 6.18 6.09 11.02
N LYS A 63 5.84 4.80 11.08
CA LYS A 63 5.19 4.14 12.23
C LYS A 63 6.19 3.47 13.18
N TYR A 64 7.49 3.53 12.87
CA TYR A 64 8.52 2.78 13.60
C TYR A 64 8.55 3.11 15.10
N ASP A 65 8.49 4.39 15.46
CA ASP A 65 8.46 4.86 16.85
C ASP A 65 7.24 4.32 17.62
N ILE A 66 6.06 4.39 17.01
CA ILE A 66 4.82 3.89 17.59
C ILE A 66 4.89 2.37 17.76
N PHE A 67 5.39 1.66 16.74
CA PHE A 67 5.48 0.20 16.77
C PHE A 67 6.55 -0.29 17.74
N LEU A 68 7.67 0.44 17.87
CA LEU A 68 8.71 0.19 18.85
C LEU A 68 8.16 0.31 20.27
N LYS A 69 7.44 1.41 20.55
CA LYS A 69 6.79 1.64 21.86
C LYS A 69 5.84 0.52 22.26
N HIS A 70 5.10 -0.04 21.30
CA HIS A 70 4.13 -1.12 21.53
C HIS A 70 4.71 -2.53 21.31
N LYS A 71 6.02 -2.65 21.01
CA LYS A 71 6.71 -3.93 20.77
C LYS A 71 6.14 -4.74 19.59
N VAL A 72 5.73 -4.05 18.53
CA VAL A 72 5.11 -4.64 17.31
C VAL A 72 5.81 -4.21 16.02
N VAL A 73 7.12 -3.93 16.07
CA VAL A 73 7.92 -3.53 14.89
C VAL A 73 7.85 -4.55 13.76
N HIS A 74 7.74 -5.85 14.10
CA HIS A 74 7.57 -6.94 13.14
C HIS A 74 6.41 -6.72 12.15
N LEU A 75 5.37 -5.96 12.52
CA LEU A 75 4.26 -5.65 11.62
C LEU A 75 4.68 -4.81 10.40
N LEU A 76 5.82 -4.10 10.44
CA LEU A 76 6.35 -3.41 9.26
C LEU A 76 6.83 -4.38 8.20
N ARG A 77 7.61 -5.40 8.60
CA ARG A 77 8.09 -6.42 7.68
C ARG A 77 6.95 -7.36 7.26
N ASP A 78 6.08 -7.74 8.19
CA ASP A 78 4.99 -8.67 7.89
C ASP A 78 4.00 -8.01 6.91
N GLY A 79 3.66 -6.73 7.12
CA GLY A 79 2.79 -5.97 6.21
C GLY A 79 3.34 -5.86 4.78
N LEU A 80 4.66 -5.68 4.63
CA LEU A 80 5.29 -5.67 3.30
C LEU A 80 5.28 -7.06 2.65
N ALA A 81 5.45 -8.13 3.43
CA ALA A 81 5.40 -9.50 2.93
C ALA A 81 3.98 -9.88 2.48
N GLU A 82 2.98 -9.53 3.28
CA GLU A 82 1.56 -9.76 2.97
C GLU A 82 1.15 -9.01 1.70
N GLU A 83 1.59 -7.76 1.53
CA GLU A 83 1.35 -7.02 0.28
C GLU A 83 2.09 -7.66 -0.90
N ALA A 84 3.33 -8.13 -0.71
CA ALA A 84 4.05 -8.83 -1.77
C ALA A 84 3.29 -10.07 -2.25
N GLU A 85 2.67 -10.85 -1.35
CA GLU A 85 1.91 -12.06 -1.72
C GLU A 85 0.78 -11.76 -2.70
N VAL A 86 -0.08 -10.79 -2.37
CA VAL A 86 -1.21 -10.43 -3.25
C VAL A 86 -0.72 -9.81 -4.56
N MET A 87 0.37 -9.03 -4.55
CA MET A 87 0.94 -8.48 -5.78
C MET A 87 1.48 -9.57 -6.73
N GLU A 88 2.05 -10.67 -6.20
CA GLU A 88 2.46 -11.81 -7.02
C GLU A 88 1.26 -12.54 -7.64
N VAL A 89 0.14 -12.65 -6.91
CA VAL A 89 -1.11 -13.19 -7.45
C VAL A 89 -1.60 -12.31 -8.61
N LEU A 90 -1.66 -10.99 -8.42
CA LEU A 90 -2.12 -10.03 -9.42
C LEU A 90 -1.18 -9.93 -10.64
N ARG A 91 0.13 -10.17 -10.45
CA ARG A 91 1.07 -10.24 -11.56
C ARG A 91 0.82 -11.42 -12.50
N ASN A 92 0.39 -12.56 -11.95
CA ASN A 92 0.09 -13.75 -12.75
C ASN A 92 -1.25 -13.64 -13.48
N GLN A 93 -2.17 -12.80 -12.99
CA GLN A 93 -3.47 -12.52 -13.60
C GLN A 93 -3.70 -11.00 -13.64
N PRO A 94 -3.05 -10.28 -14.56
CA PRO A 94 -3.09 -8.82 -14.60
C PRO A 94 -4.46 -8.30 -15.03
N HIS A 95 -4.82 -7.12 -14.54
CA HIS A 95 -6.03 -6.39 -14.93
C HIS A 95 -5.66 -4.95 -15.30
N PRO A 96 -6.23 -4.35 -16.36
CA PRO A 96 -5.86 -3.00 -16.81
C PRO A 96 -5.99 -1.97 -15.69
N ASN A 97 -7.07 -1.99 -14.91
CA ASN A 97 -7.34 -1.02 -13.84
C ASN A 97 -6.74 -1.38 -12.47
N ILE A 98 -5.71 -2.23 -12.43
CA ILE A 98 -4.89 -2.51 -11.24
C ILE A 98 -3.45 -2.10 -11.55
N VAL A 99 -2.76 -1.51 -10.58
CA VAL A 99 -1.38 -1.04 -10.77
C VAL A 99 -0.44 -2.17 -11.22
N GLY A 100 0.41 -1.87 -12.21
CA GLY A 100 1.42 -2.82 -12.65
C GLY A 100 2.47 -3.05 -11.58
N TYR A 101 2.83 -4.32 -11.37
CA TYR A 101 3.86 -4.75 -10.43
C TYR A 101 4.99 -5.48 -11.14
N HIS A 102 6.20 -4.99 -10.89
CA HIS A 102 7.43 -5.44 -11.57
C HIS A 102 8.28 -6.37 -10.70
N GLY A 103 7.85 -6.66 -9.47
CA GLY A 103 8.57 -7.51 -8.52
C GLY A 103 9.05 -6.79 -7.26
N CYS A 104 9.65 -7.56 -6.37
CA CYS A 104 10.25 -7.10 -5.13
C CYS A 104 11.59 -6.38 -5.38
N HIS A 105 11.76 -5.22 -4.76
CA HIS A 105 13.06 -4.53 -4.69
C HIS A 105 13.93 -5.18 -3.61
N VAL A 106 14.89 -6.00 -4.03
CA VAL A 106 15.72 -6.81 -3.11
C VAL A 106 17.10 -6.18 -2.90
N ARG A 107 17.46 -6.00 -1.62
CA ARG A 107 18.76 -5.52 -1.17
C ARG A 107 19.18 -6.27 0.10
N ARG A 108 20.47 -6.63 0.19
CA ARG A 108 21.05 -7.25 1.39
C ARG A 108 20.34 -8.52 1.89
N GLY A 109 19.67 -9.26 1.00
CA GLY A 109 18.90 -10.45 1.38
C GLY A 109 17.50 -10.14 1.92
N TYR A 110 16.97 -8.92 1.72
CA TYR A 110 15.65 -8.51 2.17
C TYR A 110 14.84 -7.84 1.06
N ILE A 111 13.51 -7.95 1.15
CA ILE A 111 12.56 -7.16 0.36
C ILE A 111 12.50 -5.77 0.97
N THR A 112 13.07 -4.78 0.29
CA THR A 112 13.12 -3.38 0.77
C THR A 112 12.03 -2.49 0.18
N GLY A 113 11.22 -3.04 -0.75
CA GLY A 113 10.04 -2.40 -1.30
C GLY A 113 9.44 -3.19 -2.45
N LEU A 114 8.29 -2.72 -2.96
CA LEU A 114 7.60 -3.27 -4.13
C LEU A 114 7.74 -2.29 -5.30
N VAL A 115 8.08 -2.80 -6.48
CA VAL A 115 8.28 -1.97 -7.68
C VAL A 115 6.98 -1.90 -8.46
N LEU A 116 6.38 -0.72 -8.52
CA LEU A 116 5.07 -0.45 -9.10
C LEU A 116 5.15 0.61 -10.20
N ASP A 117 4.16 0.61 -11.10
CA ASP A 117 3.94 1.73 -12.00
C ASP A 117 3.63 3.02 -11.23
N ARG A 118 4.13 4.15 -11.71
CA ARG A 118 3.87 5.48 -11.14
C ARG A 118 2.77 6.19 -11.92
N HIS A 119 1.79 6.70 -11.19
CA HIS A 119 0.84 7.69 -11.71
C HIS A 119 0.92 8.97 -10.86
N LEU A 120 0.54 10.11 -11.45
CA LEU A 120 0.78 11.44 -10.87
C LEU A 120 -0.22 11.83 -9.79
N TYR A 121 -1.47 11.40 -9.93
CA TYR A 121 -2.57 11.86 -9.10
C TYR A 121 -3.40 10.68 -8.61
N ASP A 122 -3.59 10.62 -7.29
CA ASP A 122 -4.75 9.94 -6.72
C ASP A 122 -6.03 10.72 -7.04
N LEU A 123 -7.17 10.04 -7.01
CA LEU A 123 -8.45 10.57 -7.41
C LEU A 123 -8.88 11.78 -6.56
N ASN A 124 -8.58 11.77 -5.27
CA ASN A 124 -8.85 12.91 -4.38
C ASN A 124 -8.05 14.15 -4.80
N ARG A 125 -6.76 14.00 -5.08
CA ARG A 125 -5.89 15.09 -5.54
C ARG A 125 -6.25 15.54 -6.96
N PHE A 126 -6.64 14.61 -7.84
CA PHE A 126 -7.09 14.90 -9.19
C PHE A 126 -8.29 15.84 -9.18
N LEU A 127 -9.35 15.51 -8.43
CA LEU A 127 -10.54 16.36 -8.33
C LEU A 127 -10.25 17.69 -7.62
N LYS A 128 -9.43 17.69 -6.56
CA LYS A 128 -9.03 18.94 -5.87
C LYS A 128 -8.21 19.89 -6.73
N SER A 129 -7.57 19.39 -7.79
CA SER A 129 -6.85 20.24 -8.76
C SER A 129 -7.78 20.92 -9.78
N GLY A 130 -9.10 20.70 -9.70
CA GLY A 130 -10.08 21.24 -10.62
C GLY A 130 -10.28 20.41 -11.88
N GLN A 131 -9.59 19.27 -12.00
CA GLN A 131 -9.80 18.32 -13.08
C GLN A 131 -11.09 17.52 -12.84
N THR A 132 -11.72 17.06 -13.92
CA THR A 132 -12.98 16.30 -13.87
C THR A 132 -12.83 14.96 -14.58
N ILE A 133 -13.54 13.95 -14.06
CA ILE A 133 -13.74 12.70 -14.78
C ILE A 133 -14.75 12.98 -15.90
N GLN A 134 -14.41 12.66 -17.14
CA GLN A 134 -15.26 12.94 -18.30
C GLN A 134 -16.49 12.03 -18.34
N ASP A 135 -16.28 10.74 -18.12
CA ASP A 135 -17.32 9.70 -18.11
C ASP A 135 -17.26 8.98 -16.76
N LYS A 136 -18.14 9.36 -15.83
CA LYS A 136 -18.14 8.83 -14.47
C LYS A 136 -18.64 7.39 -14.43
N GLU A 137 -19.62 7.08 -15.27
CA GLU A 137 -20.20 5.75 -15.43
C GLU A 137 -19.12 4.76 -15.87
N LEU A 138 -18.40 5.06 -16.97
CA LEU A 138 -17.31 4.22 -17.46
C LEU A 138 -16.15 4.11 -16.46
N PHE A 139 -15.83 5.20 -15.75
CA PHE A 139 -14.82 5.18 -14.69
C PHE A 139 -15.22 4.23 -13.57
N MET A 140 -16.47 4.30 -13.10
CA MET A 140 -16.96 3.40 -12.07
C MET A 140 -17.06 1.96 -12.56
N GLU A 141 -17.53 1.70 -13.78
CA GLU A 141 -17.53 0.36 -14.38
C GLU A 141 -16.13 -0.26 -14.40
N SER A 142 -15.12 0.53 -14.78
CA SER A 142 -13.72 0.12 -14.81
C SER A 142 -13.17 -0.20 -13.41
N LEU A 143 -13.55 0.60 -12.40
CA LEU A 143 -13.15 0.37 -11.01
C LEU A 143 -13.86 -0.86 -10.42
N HIS A 144 -15.15 -1.05 -10.72
CA HIS A 144 -15.91 -2.25 -10.38
C HIS A 144 -15.27 -3.50 -10.99
N SER A 145 -14.83 -3.46 -12.25
CA SER A 145 -14.13 -4.56 -12.91
C SER A 145 -12.84 -4.96 -12.18
N ALA A 146 -12.02 -3.98 -11.74
CA ALA A 146 -10.81 -4.26 -10.97
C ALA A 146 -11.08 -4.94 -9.62
N ILE A 147 -12.08 -4.45 -8.87
CA ILE A 147 -12.44 -5.04 -7.58
C ILE A 147 -13.05 -6.43 -7.76
N TYR A 148 -13.92 -6.61 -8.75
CA TYR A 148 -14.49 -7.91 -9.09
C TYR A 148 -13.38 -8.91 -9.44
N HIS A 149 -12.40 -8.50 -10.26
CA HIS A 149 -11.23 -9.31 -10.58
C HIS A 149 -10.49 -9.77 -9.31
N LEU A 150 -10.17 -8.85 -8.40
CA LEU A 150 -9.54 -9.19 -7.12
C LEU A 150 -10.38 -10.21 -6.31
N HIS A 151 -11.69 -10.02 -6.25
CA HIS A 151 -12.62 -10.93 -5.56
C HIS A 151 -12.64 -12.32 -6.18
N THR A 152 -12.60 -12.43 -7.52
CA THR A 152 -12.56 -13.74 -8.22
C THR A 152 -11.28 -14.52 -7.93
N LEU A 153 -10.20 -13.84 -7.55
CA LEU A 153 -8.94 -14.45 -7.12
C LEU A 153 -8.96 -14.88 -5.64
N GLY A 154 -10.06 -14.65 -4.92
CA GLY A 154 -10.24 -15.01 -3.52
C GLY A 154 -9.68 -13.99 -2.53
N TRP A 155 -9.44 -12.76 -2.96
CA TRP A 155 -8.91 -11.67 -2.13
C TRP A 155 -9.94 -10.53 -2.01
N ALA A 156 -9.89 -9.79 -0.90
CA ALA A 156 -10.57 -8.51 -0.75
C ALA A 156 -9.54 -7.40 -0.53
N HIS A 157 -9.87 -6.17 -0.92
CA HIS A 157 -8.98 -5.01 -0.79
C HIS A 157 -8.93 -4.50 0.66
N ASN A 158 -10.09 -4.41 1.32
CA ASN A 158 -10.30 -4.04 2.73
C ASN A 158 -9.83 -2.63 3.14
N ASP A 159 -9.57 -1.76 2.16
CA ASP A 159 -9.21 -0.36 2.40
C ASP A 159 -9.48 0.52 1.18
N LEU A 160 -10.56 0.22 0.45
CA LEU A 160 -10.90 0.99 -0.75
C LEU A 160 -11.38 2.40 -0.36
N ASN A 161 -10.76 3.41 -0.95
CA ASN A 161 -11.10 4.82 -0.79
C ASN A 161 -10.51 5.64 -1.96
N PRO A 162 -10.88 6.91 -2.18
CA PRO A 162 -10.38 7.72 -3.29
C PRO A 162 -8.86 7.96 -3.31
N SER A 163 -8.17 7.85 -2.17
CA SER A 163 -6.71 7.98 -2.14
C SER A 163 -6.02 6.71 -2.66
N ASN A 164 -6.75 5.58 -2.68
CA ASN A 164 -6.28 4.28 -3.17
C ASN A 164 -6.75 4.01 -4.62
N VAL A 165 -7.23 5.05 -5.32
CA VAL A 165 -7.53 5.01 -6.75
C VAL A 165 -6.72 6.10 -7.43
N LEU A 166 -5.77 5.75 -8.29
CA LEU A 166 -5.06 6.71 -9.14
C LEU A 166 -5.84 6.95 -10.44
N VAL A 167 -5.61 8.11 -11.06
CA VAL A 167 -6.14 8.42 -12.38
C VAL A 167 -4.98 8.38 -13.38
N ALA A 168 -5.06 7.49 -14.35
CA ALA A 168 -4.06 7.40 -15.41
C ALA A 168 -4.19 8.57 -16.40
N GLU A 169 -3.20 8.74 -17.27
CA GLU A 169 -3.17 9.83 -18.26
C GLU A 169 -4.34 9.78 -19.25
N ASP A 170 -4.84 8.58 -19.55
CA ASP A 170 -6.03 8.33 -20.38
C ASP A 170 -7.36 8.47 -19.62
N GLY A 171 -7.31 8.85 -18.33
CA GLY A 171 -8.48 9.10 -17.49
C GLY A 171 -9.06 7.88 -16.78
N ARG A 172 -8.52 6.67 -16.99
CA ARG A 172 -9.06 5.45 -16.34
C ARG A 172 -8.61 5.32 -14.87
N PRO A 173 -9.40 4.64 -14.02
CA PRO A 173 -8.99 4.34 -12.65
C PRO A 173 -7.88 3.28 -12.61
N ILE A 174 -6.97 3.42 -11.66
CA ILE A 174 -5.96 2.43 -11.30
C ILE A 174 -6.06 2.15 -9.80
N LEU A 175 -6.47 0.95 -9.43
CA LEU A 175 -6.50 0.50 -8.05
C LEU A 175 -5.07 0.28 -7.53
N ILE A 176 -4.77 0.84 -6.36
CA ILE A 176 -3.48 0.76 -5.67
C ILE A 176 -3.65 0.42 -4.19
N ASP A 177 -2.53 0.14 -3.53
CA ASP A 177 -2.41 -0.06 -2.09
C ASP A 177 -3.10 -1.33 -1.57
N PHE A 178 -2.45 -2.46 -1.82
CA PHE A 178 -2.92 -3.78 -1.41
C PHE A 178 -2.41 -4.19 0.00
N GLY A 179 -1.89 -3.23 0.79
CA GLY A 179 -1.32 -3.53 2.11
C GLY A 179 -2.34 -4.12 3.10
N SER A 180 -3.61 -3.75 2.92
CA SER A 180 -4.74 -4.26 3.70
C SER A 180 -5.41 -5.49 3.06
N SER A 181 -4.97 -5.91 1.88
CA SER A 181 -5.61 -7.01 1.14
C SER A 181 -5.26 -8.36 1.75
N ARG A 182 -6.26 -9.20 1.96
CA ARG A 182 -6.12 -10.54 2.55
C ARG A 182 -7.06 -11.51 1.85
N ARG A 183 -6.81 -12.82 1.98
CA ARG A 183 -7.76 -13.81 1.46
C ARG A 183 -9.09 -13.66 2.19
N VAL A 184 -10.18 -13.86 1.48
CA VAL A 184 -11.52 -13.75 2.07
C VAL A 184 -11.66 -14.75 3.23
N GLY A 185 -12.09 -14.26 4.39
CA GLY A 185 -12.22 -15.04 5.64
C GLY A 185 -11.00 -14.97 6.56
N GLU A 186 -9.86 -14.43 6.13
CA GLU A 186 -8.69 -14.23 6.99
C GLU A 186 -8.86 -13.02 7.90
N LYS A 187 -8.15 -13.03 9.04
CA LYS A 187 -8.12 -11.87 9.94
C LYS A 187 -7.33 -10.74 9.31
N LEU A 188 -7.88 -9.53 9.39
CA LEU A 188 -7.18 -8.32 9.00
C LEU A 188 -6.12 -7.96 10.03
N SER A 189 -4.96 -7.53 9.53
CA SER A 189 -3.84 -7.06 10.34
C SER A 189 -4.09 -5.62 10.82
N THR A 190 -3.03 -4.93 11.27
CA THR A 190 -3.13 -3.53 11.71
C THR A 190 -3.37 -2.53 10.58
N SER A 191 -3.10 -2.91 9.32
CA SER A 191 -3.46 -2.09 8.16
C SER A 191 -4.80 -2.57 7.65
N ARG A 192 -5.86 -1.83 7.97
CA ARG A 192 -7.23 -2.14 7.54
C ARG A 192 -8.10 -0.89 7.63
N GLY A 193 -8.95 -0.71 6.63
CA GLY A 193 -10.03 0.27 6.61
C GLY A 193 -9.61 1.74 6.81
N THR A 194 -10.23 2.62 6.04
CA THR A 194 -10.12 4.06 6.29
C THR A 194 -11.39 4.56 6.96
N LYS A 195 -11.27 5.34 8.05
CA LYS A 195 -12.43 5.89 8.76
C LYS A 195 -13.33 6.66 7.79
N GLY A 196 -14.62 6.31 7.78
CA GLY A 196 -15.59 6.88 6.86
C GLY A 196 -15.64 6.20 5.48
N TRP A 197 -14.84 5.17 5.23
CA TRP A 197 -14.93 4.31 4.04
C TRP A 197 -15.27 2.85 4.39
N THR A 198 -15.45 2.54 5.68
CA THR A 198 -15.89 1.24 6.18
C THR A 198 -17.40 1.19 6.38
N ASP A 199 -17.98 0.00 6.22
CA ASP A 199 -19.39 -0.35 6.41
C ASP A 199 -19.79 -0.54 7.89
N CYS A 200 -18.80 -0.77 8.75
CA CYS A 200 -18.94 -0.94 10.18
C CYS A 200 -17.87 -0.16 10.95
N GLU A 201 -17.97 -0.20 12.29
CA GLU A 201 -16.99 0.40 13.18
C GLU A 201 -15.65 -0.35 13.10
N MET A 202 -14.54 0.36 13.27
CA MET A 202 -13.18 -0.21 13.14
C MET A 202 -12.88 -1.36 14.11
N LYS A 203 -13.61 -1.44 15.23
CA LYS A 203 -13.52 -2.54 16.20
C LYS A 203 -14.09 -3.84 15.66
N ASP A 204 -15.07 -3.76 14.76
CA ASP A 204 -15.80 -4.89 14.18
C ASP A 204 -15.22 -5.28 12.81
N TYR A 205 -14.58 -4.32 12.12
CA TYR A 205 -13.84 -4.49 10.86
C TYR A 205 -12.58 -5.34 11.06
N THR A 206 -12.72 -6.65 11.24
CA THR A 206 -11.64 -7.54 11.71
C THR A 206 -11.33 -8.71 10.79
N THR A 207 -12.21 -9.00 9.84
CA THR A 207 -12.10 -10.11 8.90
C THR A 207 -12.13 -9.57 7.48
N SER A 208 -11.37 -10.18 6.58
CA SER A 208 -11.33 -9.84 5.17
C SER A 208 -12.61 -10.33 4.50
N GLU A 209 -13.42 -9.42 3.97
CA GLU A 209 -14.69 -9.76 3.34
C GLU A 209 -14.97 -8.84 2.15
N THR A 210 -15.54 -9.39 1.08
CA THR A 210 -15.76 -8.67 -0.18
C THR A 210 -16.81 -7.56 -0.06
N HIS A 211 -17.77 -7.69 0.86
CA HIS A 211 -18.82 -6.69 1.04
C HIS A 211 -18.28 -5.36 1.58
N HIS A 212 -17.14 -5.38 2.28
CA HIS A 212 -16.44 -4.16 2.67
C HIS A 212 -16.04 -3.32 1.46
N ASP A 213 -15.52 -3.98 0.41
CA ASP A 213 -15.11 -3.32 -0.83
C ASP A 213 -16.34 -2.85 -1.63
N THR A 214 -17.41 -3.65 -1.67
CA THR A 214 -18.68 -3.27 -2.31
C THR A 214 -19.30 -2.04 -1.67
N PHE A 215 -19.28 -1.95 -0.33
CA PHE A 215 -19.73 -0.76 0.39
C PHE A 215 -18.88 0.47 0.01
N ALA A 216 -17.55 0.34 0.05
CA ALA A 216 -16.64 1.41 -0.30
C ALA A 216 -16.79 1.87 -1.76
N LEU A 217 -16.98 0.94 -2.70
CA LEU A 217 -17.27 1.23 -4.12
C LEU A 217 -18.52 2.09 -4.28
N ASN A 218 -19.64 1.67 -3.67
CA ASN A 218 -20.90 2.41 -3.73
C ASN A 218 -20.73 3.82 -3.13
N LYS A 219 -19.92 3.93 -2.07
CA LYS A 219 -19.60 5.22 -1.45
C LYS A 219 -18.75 6.12 -2.36
N ILE A 220 -17.75 5.58 -3.05
CA ILE A 220 -16.98 6.31 -4.05
C ILE A 220 -17.91 6.78 -5.18
N CYS A 221 -18.80 5.91 -5.67
CA CYS A 221 -19.79 6.27 -6.69
C CYS A 221 -20.66 7.46 -6.27
N THR A 222 -21.11 7.49 -5.02
CA THR A 222 -21.92 8.59 -4.48
C THR A 222 -21.11 9.86 -4.24
N TRP A 223 -19.82 9.71 -3.95
CA TRP A 223 -18.90 10.81 -3.68
C TRP A 223 -18.47 11.55 -4.96
N LEU A 224 -18.41 10.85 -6.11
CA LEU A 224 -18.03 11.41 -7.42
C LEU A 224 -19.10 12.33 -8.03
#